data_AF-A0A8T0PRG5-F1
#
_entry.id   AF-A0A8T0PRG5-F1
#
_cell.length_a   1.000
_cell.length_b   1.000
_cell.length_c   1.000
_cell.angle_alpha   90.00
_cell.angle_beta   90.00
_cell.angle_gamma   90.00
#
_symmetry.space_group_name_H-M   'P 1'
#
loop_
_entity.id
_entity.type
_entity.pdbx_description
1 polymer ?
#
loop_
_entity_poly.entity_id
_entity_poly.type
_entity_poly.pdbx_seq_one_letter_code
_entity_poly.pdbx_strand_id
1 'polypeptide(L)'
;MAPSSSAKQLIAVAGAAFLLATAVAFLLAAESGRPQPVHLRLYMHDVMRGPGTTAIHLIHGVGPPHDVEPGAYFGDTAAIDDVVTEEPNASARAVGPAQGTYMLASQHEEVLAVAVTVVLTAGPYSGSTFSMAGRVRVYDDKAEAAVVGGTGRLRRPAGYLTWRMVELVVSEGYVMVELDVHMSVPPVSAAGGNWWSSLLRSIN
;
A
#
# COMPACT_ATOMS: atom_id res chain seq x y z
N MET A 1 42.23 -33.91 -39.50
CA MET A 1 42.61 -32.55 -39.94
C MET A 1 42.35 -31.59 -38.78
N ALA A 2 43.39 -30.94 -38.25
CA ALA A 2 43.21 -29.96 -37.18
C ALA A 2 42.53 -28.69 -37.75
N PRO A 3 41.61 -28.04 -37.01
CA PRO A 3 40.94 -26.83 -37.48
C PRO A 3 41.96 -25.72 -37.75
N SER A 4 41.72 -24.95 -38.82
CA SER A 4 42.57 -23.81 -39.20
C SER A 4 42.58 -22.72 -38.11
N SER A 5 43.61 -21.88 -38.10
CA SER A 5 43.75 -20.78 -37.13
C SER A 5 42.49 -19.89 -37.09
N SER A 6 41.94 -19.57 -38.26
CA SER A 6 40.70 -18.79 -38.41
C SER A 6 39.47 -19.50 -37.83
N ALA A 7 39.35 -20.82 -38.00
CA ALA A 7 38.25 -21.60 -37.43
C ALA A 7 38.30 -21.63 -35.89
N LYS A 8 39.49 -21.70 -35.29
CA LYS A 8 39.66 -21.63 -33.83
C LYS A 8 39.28 -20.25 -33.28
N GLN A 9 39.64 -19.17 -33.98
CA GLN A 9 39.25 -17.81 -33.61
C GLN A 9 37.74 -17.58 -33.71
N LEU A 10 37.10 -18.06 -34.77
CA LEU A 10 35.63 -18.00 -34.93
C LEU A 10 34.88 -18.73 -33.81
N ILE A 11 35.33 -19.94 -33.44
CA ILE A 11 34.75 -20.71 -32.33
C ILE A 11 34.94 -19.97 -30.99
N ALA A 12 36.12 -19.38 -30.75
CA ALA A 12 36.39 -18.64 -29.53
C ALA A 12 35.53 -17.36 -29.42
N VAL A 13 35.37 -16.62 -30.52
CA VAL A 13 34.53 -15.41 -30.57
C VAL A 13 33.05 -15.76 -30.39
N ALA A 14 32.57 -16.82 -31.06
CA ALA A 14 31.19 -17.30 -30.89
C ALA A 14 30.91 -17.78 -29.45
N GLY A 15 31.85 -18.50 -28.84
CA GLY A 15 31.78 -18.93 -27.44
C GLY A 15 31.76 -17.74 -26.46
N ALA A 16 32.62 -16.74 -26.67
CA ALA A 16 32.65 -15.52 -25.87
C ALA A 16 31.35 -14.71 -26.01
N ALA A 17 30.82 -14.59 -27.23
CA ALA A 17 29.54 -13.90 -27.49
C ALA A 17 28.35 -14.63 -26.82
N PHE A 18 28.34 -15.97 -26.84
CA PHE A 18 27.32 -16.77 -26.16
C PHE A 18 27.40 -16.65 -24.63
N LEU A 19 28.61 -16.68 -24.06
CA LEU A 19 28.82 -16.45 -22.61
C LEU A 19 28.40 -15.04 -22.19
N LEU A 20 28.67 -14.03 -23.02
CA LEU A 20 28.22 -12.66 -22.75
C LEU A 20 26.70 -12.55 -22.83
N ALA A 21 26.07 -13.12 -23.86
CA ALA A 21 24.61 -13.10 -24.01
C ALA A 21 23.89 -13.81 -22.85
N THR A 22 24.42 -14.95 -22.39
CA THR A 22 23.87 -15.67 -21.23
C THR A 22 24.06 -14.87 -19.94
N ALA A 23 25.24 -14.29 -19.69
CA ALA A 23 25.47 -13.43 -18.53
C ALA A 23 24.52 -12.23 -18.50
N VAL A 24 24.29 -11.58 -19.65
CA VAL A 24 23.32 -10.48 -19.78
C VAL A 24 21.90 -10.96 -19.51
N ALA A 25 21.48 -12.09 -20.07
CA ALA A 25 20.14 -12.65 -19.83
C ALA A 25 19.93 -13.01 -18.35
N PHE A 26 20.93 -13.57 -17.66
CA PHE A 26 20.88 -13.85 -16.23
C PHE A 26 20.76 -12.57 -15.38
N LEU A 27 21.50 -11.52 -15.73
CA LEU A 27 21.41 -10.23 -15.02
C LEU A 27 20.02 -9.59 -15.17
N LEU A 28 19.48 -9.57 -16.39
CA LEU A 28 18.13 -9.04 -16.65
C LEU A 28 17.04 -9.87 -15.93
N ALA A 29 17.19 -11.20 -15.90
CA ALA A 29 16.28 -12.07 -15.15
C ALA A 29 16.35 -11.80 -13.64
N ALA A 30 17.55 -11.63 -13.09
CA ALA A 30 17.73 -11.31 -11.67
C ALA A 30 17.10 -9.95 -11.29
N GLU A 31 17.18 -8.95 -12.18
CA GLU A 31 16.59 -7.63 -11.97
C GLU A 31 15.06 -7.65 -12.07
N SER A 32 14.51 -8.36 -13.05
CA SER A 32 13.05 -8.52 -13.21
C SER A 32 12.38 -9.29 -12.07
N GLY A 33 13.13 -10.07 -11.29
CA GLY A 33 12.64 -10.81 -10.12
C GLY A 33 12.60 -9.99 -8.82
N ARG A 34 13.15 -8.77 -8.81
CA ARG A 34 13.21 -7.95 -7.59
C ARG A 34 11.83 -7.33 -7.27
N PRO A 35 11.41 -7.37 -5.99
CA PRO A 35 10.26 -6.60 -5.53
C PRO A 35 10.41 -5.12 -5.92
N GLN A 36 9.34 -4.56 -6.45
CA GLN A 36 9.27 -3.16 -6.85
C GLN A 36 8.87 -2.31 -5.64
N PRO A 37 9.67 -1.30 -5.25
CA PRO A 37 9.30 -0.42 -4.15
C PRO A 37 8.10 0.44 -4.54
N VAL A 38 7.21 0.67 -3.59
CA VAL A 38 6.05 1.54 -3.69
C VAL A 38 6.06 2.45 -2.46
N HIS A 39 6.13 3.74 -2.72
CA HIS A 39 6.04 4.79 -1.72
C HIS A 39 4.85 5.68 -2.05
N LEU A 40 3.92 5.82 -1.11
CA LEU A 40 2.74 6.68 -1.24
C LEU A 40 2.66 7.58 -0.02
N ARG A 41 2.46 8.87 -0.23
CA ARG A 41 2.12 9.82 0.83
C ARG A 41 0.73 10.34 0.57
N LEU A 42 -0.18 10.05 1.49
CA LEU A 42 -1.62 10.26 1.34
C LEU A 42 -2.18 10.99 2.57
N TYR A 43 -3.33 11.64 2.41
CA TYR A 43 -3.99 12.36 3.48
C TYR A 43 -5.44 11.92 3.58
N MET A 44 -5.79 11.27 4.70
CA MET A 44 -7.13 10.79 5.01
C MET A 44 -7.88 11.86 5.82
N HIS A 45 -9.14 12.09 5.45
CA HIS A 45 -10.00 13.12 6.01
C HIS A 45 -11.18 12.46 6.75
N ASP A 46 -11.04 12.31 8.07
CA ASP A 46 -12.05 11.71 8.96
C ASP A 46 -13.01 12.81 9.45
N VAL A 47 -14.30 12.66 9.16
CA VAL A 47 -15.35 13.62 9.50
C VAL A 47 -16.40 12.94 10.37
N MET A 48 -16.32 13.13 11.67
CA MET A 48 -17.18 12.46 12.66
C MET A 48 -18.53 13.16 12.89
N ARG A 49 -18.66 14.44 12.52
CA ARG A 49 -19.88 15.22 12.78
C ARG A 49 -20.13 16.28 11.71
N GLY A 50 -21.40 16.65 11.54
CA GLY A 50 -21.82 17.76 10.68
C GLY A 50 -22.19 17.31 9.26
N PRO A 51 -22.45 18.25 8.35
CA PRO A 51 -22.70 17.90 6.96
C PRO A 51 -21.49 17.21 6.33
N GLY A 52 -21.72 16.09 5.63
CA GLY A 52 -20.64 15.33 4.99
C GLY A 52 -19.88 14.37 5.91
N THR A 53 -20.47 13.97 7.04
CA THR A 53 -19.94 12.91 7.92
C THR A 53 -19.54 11.66 7.12
N THR A 54 -18.30 11.22 7.31
CA THR A 54 -17.71 10.01 6.72
C THR A 54 -17.41 8.93 7.77
N ALA A 55 -17.42 9.30 9.06
CA ALA A 55 -17.18 8.40 10.18
C ALA A 55 -18.40 8.32 11.10
N ILE A 56 -18.85 7.11 11.43
CA ILE A 56 -20.00 6.88 12.32
C ILE A 56 -19.66 5.90 13.44
N HIS A 57 -20.10 6.20 14.66
CA HIS A 57 -19.99 5.26 15.78
C HIS A 57 -20.98 4.10 15.60
N LEU A 58 -20.44 2.88 15.53
CA LEU A 58 -21.22 1.64 15.56
C LEU A 58 -21.49 1.16 16.98
N ILE A 59 -20.50 1.34 17.85
CA ILE A 59 -20.53 0.97 19.27
C ILE A 59 -20.04 2.19 20.04
N HIS A 60 -20.81 2.62 21.03
CA HIS A 60 -20.48 3.76 21.87
C HIS A 60 -20.96 3.55 23.30
N GLY A 61 -20.12 3.82 24.30
CA GLY A 61 -20.53 3.87 25.70
C GLY A 61 -20.72 2.52 26.39
N VAL A 62 -20.21 1.43 25.81
CA VAL A 62 -20.43 0.06 26.34
C VAL A 62 -19.35 -0.35 27.35
N GLY A 63 -18.10 0.06 27.13
CA GLY A 63 -16.99 -0.24 28.03
C GLY A 63 -16.79 0.80 29.12
N PRO A 64 -15.75 0.65 29.95
CA PRO A 64 -15.36 1.67 30.93
C PRO A 64 -15.06 3.03 30.26
N PRO A 65 -15.38 4.15 30.91
CA PRO A 65 -14.96 5.48 30.44
C PRO A 65 -13.45 5.56 30.25
N HIS A 66 -13.00 6.28 29.22
CA HIS A 66 -11.59 6.46 28.96
C HIS A 66 -10.99 7.53 29.89
N ASP A 67 -9.82 7.26 30.46
CA ASP A 67 -9.17 8.17 31.43
C ASP A 67 -8.68 9.48 30.79
N VAL A 68 -8.37 9.45 29.48
CA VAL A 68 -7.70 10.56 28.76
C VAL A 68 -8.67 11.38 27.91
N GLU A 69 -9.73 10.75 27.38
CA GLU A 69 -10.63 11.37 26.41
C GLU A 69 -12.05 11.48 26.98
N PRO A 70 -12.48 12.67 27.42
CA PRO A 70 -13.79 12.85 28.03
C PRO A 70 -14.93 12.49 27.07
N GLY A 71 -15.79 11.57 27.48
CA GLY A 71 -16.93 11.12 26.70
C GLY A 71 -16.64 9.96 25.76
N ALA A 72 -15.40 9.50 25.67
CA ALA A 72 -15.04 8.26 25.00
C ALA A 72 -15.02 7.08 25.98
N TYR A 73 -15.22 5.87 25.45
CA TYR A 73 -15.22 4.64 26.24
C TYR A 73 -14.36 3.57 25.57
N PHE A 74 -13.76 2.70 26.36
CA PHE A 74 -13.05 1.54 25.85
C PHE A 74 -13.97 0.69 24.97
N GLY A 75 -13.52 0.36 23.76
CA GLY A 75 -14.28 -0.39 22.78
C GLY A 75 -15.21 0.46 21.89
N ASP A 76 -15.26 1.78 22.08
CA ASP A 76 -15.94 2.65 21.11
C ASP A 76 -15.36 2.39 19.72
N THR A 77 -16.25 2.13 18.77
CA THR A 77 -15.89 1.64 17.43
C THR A 77 -16.59 2.47 16.39
N ALA A 78 -15.83 2.96 15.41
CA ALA A 78 -16.36 3.68 14.26
C ALA A 78 -16.18 2.88 12.97
N ALA A 79 -17.11 3.08 12.03
CA ALA A 79 -16.94 2.74 10.62
C ALA A 79 -16.67 4.01 9.83
N ILE A 80 -15.80 3.90 8.82
CA ILE A 80 -15.36 5.03 7.99
C ILE A 80 -15.54 4.77 6.49
N ASP A 81 -15.80 5.85 5.76
CA ASP A 81 -15.69 5.99 4.30
C ASP A 81 -15.05 7.35 3.99
N ASP A 82 -13.81 7.51 4.44
CA ASP A 82 -13.10 8.79 4.48
C ASP A 82 -12.48 9.12 3.12
N VAL A 83 -12.52 10.39 2.74
CA VAL A 83 -11.84 10.85 1.52
C VAL A 83 -10.33 10.79 1.73
N VAL A 84 -9.58 10.35 0.72
CA VAL A 84 -8.12 10.39 0.69
C VAL A 84 -7.64 11.28 -0.45
N THR A 85 -6.69 12.19 -0.16
CA THR A 85 -6.10 13.13 -1.13
C THR A 85 -4.57 12.95 -1.22
N GLU A 86 -3.96 13.55 -2.26
CA GLU A 86 -2.51 13.50 -2.51
C GLU A 86 -1.72 14.63 -1.83
N GLU A 87 -2.40 15.63 -1.29
CA GLU A 87 -1.81 16.79 -0.62
C GLU A 87 -2.56 17.08 0.70
N PRO A 88 -1.94 17.75 1.69
CA PRO A 88 -2.55 18.07 2.98
C PRO A 88 -3.60 19.20 2.85
N ASN A 89 -4.62 19.00 2.03
CA ASN A 89 -5.66 19.97 1.73
C ASN A 89 -6.95 19.24 1.33
N ALA A 90 -8.04 19.49 2.05
CA ALA A 90 -9.34 18.86 1.80
C ALA A 90 -9.94 19.19 0.41
N SER A 91 -9.49 20.28 -0.22
CA SER A 91 -9.88 20.64 -1.60
C SER A 91 -8.92 20.09 -2.66
N ALA A 92 -7.85 19.40 -2.26
CA ALA A 92 -6.94 18.75 -3.19
C ALA A 92 -7.65 17.60 -3.92
N ARG A 93 -6.99 17.14 -4.98
CA ARG A 93 -7.50 16.03 -5.77
C ARG A 93 -7.62 14.77 -4.92
N ALA A 94 -8.83 14.23 -4.85
CA ALA A 94 -9.09 12.94 -4.25
C ALA A 94 -8.42 11.82 -5.06
N VAL A 95 -7.79 10.89 -4.35
CA VAL A 95 -7.18 9.67 -4.91
C VAL A 95 -8.01 8.41 -4.65
N GLY A 96 -9.06 8.54 -3.82
CA GLY A 96 -10.07 7.52 -3.53
C GLY A 96 -10.44 7.49 -2.04
N PRO A 97 -11.27 6.54 -1.59
CA PRO A 97 -11.67 6.47 -0.18
C PRO A 97 -10.80 5.53 0.67
N ALA A 98 -10.76 5.79 1.98
CA ALA A 98 -10.30 4.88 3.02
C ALA A 98 -11.53 4.31 3.75
N GLN A 99 -11.71 3.00 3.69
CA GLN A 99 -12.91 2.30 4.14
C GLN A 99 -12.57 1.23 5.17
N GLY A 100 -13.30 1.19 6.27
CA GLY A 100 -13.08 0.18 7.30
C GLY A 100 -13.56 0.61 8.67
N THR A 101 -12.85 0.17 9.70
CA THR A 101 -13.19 0.47 11.09
C THR A 101 -11.96 0.79 11.93
N TYR A 102 -12.16 1.59 12.97
CA TYR A 102 -11.23 1.71 14.08
C TYR A 102 -11.96 1.59 15.41
N MET A 103 -11.24 1.17 16.45
CA MET A 103 -11.78 0.96 17.79
C MET A 103 -10.81 1.45 18.86
N LEU A 104 -11.30 2.13 19.90
CA LEU A 104 -10.53 2.43 21.10
C LEU A 104 -10.14 1.13 21.80
N ALA A 105 -8.86 0.77 21.71
CA ALA A 105 -8.33 -0.55 22.05
C ALA A 105 -7.50 -0.57 23.34
N SER A 106 -7.35 0.56 24.03
CA SER A 106 -6.71 0.64 25.35
C SER A 106 -7.66 1.33 26.34
N GLN A 107 -7.59 0.92 27.60
CA GLN A 107 -8.34 1.54 28.70
C GLN A 107 -7.62 2.76 29.29
N HIS A 108 -6.32 2.90 29.02
CA HIS A 108 -5.44 3.85 29.71
C HIS A 108 -4.65 4.76 28.75
N GLU A 109 -4.76 4.53 27.44
CA GLU A 109 -4.04 5.28 26.40
C GLU A 109 -4.99 5.51 25.22
N GLU A 110 -4.90 6.65 24.53
CA GLU A 110 -5.63 6.85 23.28
C GLU A 110 -5.00 6.04 22.14
N VAL A 111 -5.46 4.81 22.04
CA VAL A 111 -4.98 3.80 21.10
C VAL A 111 -6.14 3.31 20.26
N LEU A 112 -6.00 3.39 18.96
CA LEU A 112 -6.90 2.78 17.99
C LEU A 112 -6.36 1.42 17.54
N ALA A 113 -7.20 0.40 17.54
CA ALA A 113 -7.02 -0.77 16.67
C ALA A 113 -7.66 -0.45 15.32
N VAL A 114 -6.87 -0.36 14.27
CA VAL A 114 -7.33 0.01 12.92
C VAL A 114 -7.41 -1.21 12.01
N ALA A 115 -8.44 -1.25 11.16
CA ALA A 115 -8.59 -2.19 10.06
C ALA A 115 -9.22 -1.44 8.89
N VAL A 116 -8.38 -0.92 8.00
CA VAL A 116 -8.79 0.04 6.95
C VAL A 116 -8.23 -0.38 5.60
N THR A 117 -9.01 -0.22 4.55
CA THR A 117 -8.61 -0.44 3.15
C THR A 117 -8.69 0.86 2.39
N VAL A 118 -7.59 1.26 1.75
CA VAL A 118 -7.57 2.40 0.84
C VAL A 118 -7.86 1.91 -0.57
N VAL A 119 -8.90 2.46 -1.19
CA VAL A 119 -9.32 2.15 -2.55
C VAL A 119 -8.80 3.24 -3.49
N LEU A 120 -7.77 2.93 -4.27
CA LEU A 120 -7.15 3.92 -5.16
C LEU A 120 -7.93 3.99 -6.47
N THR A 121 -8.53 5.14 -6.75
CA THR A 121 -9.30 5.40 -7.98
C THR A 121 -8.54 6.27 -8.97
N ALA A 122 -7.39 6.83 -8.57
CA ALA A 122 -6.59 7.73 -9.36
C ALA A 122 -5.08 7.40 -9.31
N GLY A 123 -4.32 7.97 -10.26
CA GLY A 123 -2.87 7.81 -10.31
C GLY A 123 -2.41 6.44 -10.85
N PRO A 124 -1.13 6.07 -10.67
CA PRO A 124 -0.53 4.88 -11.27
C PRO A 124 -1.08 3.55 -10.73
N TYR A 125 -1.77 3.60 -9.59
CA TYR A 125 -2.37 2.44 -8.92
C TYR A 125 -3.91 2.47 -8.96
N SER A 126 -4.52 3.30 -9.82
CA SER A 126 -5.97 3.31 -10.02
C SER A 126 -6.52 1.89 -10.29
N GLY A 127 -7.62 1.56 -9.60
CA GLY A 127 -8.23 0.22 -9.60
C GLY A 127 -7.57 -0.79 -8.65
N SER A 128 -6.58 -0.37 -7.86
CA SER A 128 -5.91 -1.20 -6.85
C SER A 128 -6.34 -0.78 -5.45
N THR A 129 -6.12 -1.67 -4.48
CA THR A 129 -6.31 -1.38 -3.06
C THR A 129 -5.10 -1.82 -2.25
N PHE A 130 -4.90 -1.22 -1.08
CA PHE A 130 -4.09 -1.79 -0.02
C PHE A 130 -4.85 -1.72 1.30
N SER A 131 -4.62 -2.71 2.16
CA SER A 131 -5.27 -2.82 3.47
C SER A 131 -4.22 -2.69 4.56
N MET A 132 -4.56 -1.95 5.60
CA MET A 132 -3.74 -1.75 6.78
C MET A 132 -4.44 -2.32 8.02
N ALA A 133 -3.63 -2.85 8.94
CA ALA A 133 -4.10 -3.19 10.27
C ALA A 133 -2.99 -2.93 11.29
N GLY A 134 -3.37 -2.43 12.47
CA GLY A 134 -2.37 -2.12 13.50
C GLY A 134 -2.91 -1.44 14.74
N ARG A 135 -1.99 -1.20 15.68
CA ARG A 135 -2.20 -0.43 16.91
C ARG A 135 -1.65 0.97 16.70
N VAL A 136 -2.52 1.96 16.64
CA VAL A 136 -2.18 3.37 16.39
C VAL A 136 -2.36 4.16 17.68
N ARG A 137 -1.28 4.69 18.25
CA ARG A 137 -1.38 5.73 19.28
C ARG A 137 -1.67 7.06 18.60
N VAL A 138 -2.83 7.64 18.90
CA VAL A 138 -3.42 8.73 18.09
C VAL A 138 -2.53 9.97 18.02
N TYR A 139 -1.87 10.32 19.13
CA TYR A 139 -1.05 11.53 19.25
C TYR A 139 0.46 11.29 19.10
N ASP A 140 0.89 10.10 18.71
CA ASP A 140 2.30 9.90 18.38
C ASP A 140 2.66 10.67 17.12
N ASP A 141 3.85 11.27 17.09
CA ASP A 141 4.39 11.90 15.88
C ASP A 141 4.42 10.92 14.70
N LYS A 142 4.65 9.62 14.97
CA LYS A 142 4.59 8.53 14.00
C LYS A 142 4.17 7.23 14.68
N ALA A 143 2.92 6.83 14.54
CA ALA A 143 2.46 5.48 14.86
C ALA A 143 2.62 4.57 13.63
N GLU A 144 3.00 3.31 13.81
CA GLU A 144 3.19 2.38 12.70
C GLU A 144 2.04 1.36 12.61
N ALA A 145 1.58 1.07 11.40
CA ALA A 145 0.64 -0.01 11.10
C ALA A 145 1.17 -0.87 9.94
N ALA A 146 0.81 -2.16 9.94
CA ALA A 146 1.24 -3.09 8.91
C ALA A 146 0.38 -2.93 7.65
N VAL A 147 1.00 -3.01 6.47
CA VAL A 147 0.26 -3.26 5.22
C VAL A 147 0.04 -4.76 5.12
N VAL A 148 -1.18 -5.20 5.38
CA VAL A 148 -1.53 -6.62 5.52
C VAL A 148 -2.00 -7.27 4.22
N GLY A 149 -2.29 -6.47 3.19
CA GLY A 149 -2.76 -6.98 1.91
C GLY A 149 -2.95 -5.91 0.86
N GLY A 150 -3.24 -6.34 -0.37
CA GLY A 150 -3.52 -5.45 -1.48
C GLY A 150 -4.02 -6.20 -2.70
N THR A 151 -4.61 -5.44 -3.63
CA THR A 151 -5.23 -5.94 -4.86
C THR A 151 -4.69 -5.22 -6.09
N GLY A 152 -5.08 -5.68 -7.28
CA GLY A 152 -4.64 -5.04 -8.53
C GLY A 152 -3.12 -5.03 -8.67
N ARG A 153 -2.57 -3.84 -8.93
CA ARG A 153 -1.13 -3.60 -9.06
C ARG A 153 -0.39 -3.68 -7.72
N LEU A 154 -1.11 -3.60 -6.60
CA LEU A 154 -0.58 -3.70 -5.24
C LEU A 154 -0.74 -5.09 -4.63
N ARG A 155 -0.91 -6.13 -5.46
CA ARG A 155 -1.14 -7.50 -4.99
C ARG A 155 0.09 -8.07 -4.28
N ARG A 156 -0.16 -8.78 -3.16
CA ARG A 156 0.87 -9.40 -2.31
C ARG A 156 1.92 -8.39 -1.82
N PRO A 157 1.51 -7.22 -1.29
CA PRO A 157 2.46 -6.24 -0.82
C PRO A 157 3.15 -6.77 0.45
N ALA A 158 4.38 -6.31 0.70
CA ALA A 158 5.06 -6.45 1.97
C ALA A 158 5.55 -5.06 2.40
N GLY A 159 5.09 -4.57 3.55
CA GLY A 159 5.40 -3.23 3.99
C GLY A 159 4.65 -2.77 5.23
N TYR A 160 4.77 -1.50 5.51
CA TYR A 160 4.16 -0.80 6.63
C TYR A 160 3.73 0.60 6.19
N LEU A 161 3.03 1.31 7.07
CA LEU A 161 2.82 2.74 6.94
C LEU A 161 3.01 3.42 8.27
N THR A 162 3.35 4.70 8.23
CA THR A 162 3.25 5.56 9.41
C THR A 162 1.99 6.40 9.32
N TRP A 163 1.31 6.52 10.46
CA TRP A 163 0.12 7.30 10.72
C TRP A 163 0.51 8.50 11.57
N ARG A 164 0.12 9.70 11.14
CA ARG A 164 0.36 10.93 11.89
C ARG A 164 -0.83 11.86 11.76
N MET A 165 -1.39 12.28 12.89
CA MET A 165 -2.38 13.35 12.91
C MET A 165 -1.73 14.65 12.46
N VAL A 166 -2.31 15.31 11.46
CA VAL A 166 -1.82 16.56 10.89
C VAL A 166 -2.66 17.74 11.36
N GLU A 167 -3.97 17.55 11.44
CA GLU A 167 -4.92 18.59 11.81
C GLU A 167 -6.07 17.99 12.61
N LEU A 168 -6.54 18.73 13.62
CA LEU A 168 -7.71 18.41 14.43
C LEU A 168 -8.53 19.69 14.59
N VAL A 169 -9.76 19.69 14.07
CA VAL A 169 -10.72 20.77 14.21
C VAL A 169 -11.90 20.27 15.04
N VAL A 170 -11.77 20.37 16.36
CA VAL A 170 -12.74 19.81 17.33
C VAL A 170 -14.16 20.32 17.13
N SER A 171 -14.32 21.60 16.78
CA SER A 171 -15.65 22.20 16.53
C SER A 171 -16.40 21.57 15.37
N GLU A 172 -15.66 21.00 14.41
CA GLU A 172 -16.19 20.38 13.20
C GLU A 172 -16.18 18.85 13.28
N GLY A 173 -15.52 18.28 14.30
CA GLY A 173 -15.30 16.83 14.38
C GLY A 173 -14.47 16.32 13.20
N TYR A 174 -13.50 17.14 12.75
CA TYR A 174 -12.67 16.86 11.58
C TYR A 174 -11.24 16.53 12.01
N VAL A 175 -10.68 15.46 11.44
CA VAL A 175 -9.29 15.04 11.61
C VAL A 175 -8.66 14.80 10.26
N MET A 176 -7.48 15.38 10.03
CA MET A 176 -6.63 15.02 8.90
C MET A 176 -5.48 14.14 9.37
N VAL A 177 -5.33 12.99 8.73
CA VAL A 177 -4.27 12.01 9.01
C VAL A 177 -3.38 11.85 7.80
N GLU A 178 -2.07 12.00 7.99
CA GLU A 178 -1.08 11.60 7.00
C GLU A 178 -0.80 10.10 7.10
N LEU A 179 -0.88 9.44 5.95
CA LEU A 179 -0.50 8.05 5.75
C LEU A 179 0.75 8.03 4.85
N ASP A 180 1.91 7.72 5.44
CA ASP A 180 3.17 7.56 4.71
C ASP A 180 3.45 6.06 4.54
N VAL A 181 3.14 5.53 3.37
CA VAL A 181 3.08 4.10 3.06
C VAL A 181 4.36 3.65 2.38
N HIS A 182 5.05 2.67 2.97
CA HIS A 182 6.28 2.08 2.47
C HIS A 182 6.05 0.58 2.26
N MET A 183 5.92 0.16 1.01
CA MET A 183 5.74 -1.24 0.68
C MET A 183 6.56 -1.66 -0.53
N SER A 184 6.67 -2.97 -0.73
CA SER A 184 7.20 -3.56 -1.94
C SER A 184 6.17 -4.53 -2.50
N VAL A 185 6.05 -4.56 -3.82
CA VAL A 185 5.16 -5.48 -4.52
C VAL A 185 6.01 -6.43 -5.36
N PRO A 186 5.64 -7.71 -5.45
CA PRO A 186 6.27 -8.61 -6.40
C PRO A 186 6.19 -8.00 -7.80
N PRO A 187 7.22 -8.22 -8.64
CA PRO A 187 7.15 -7.81 -10.03
C PRO A 187 5.88 -8.39 -10.64
N VAL A 188 5.22 -7.62 -11.51
CA VAL A 188 4.03 -8.06 -12.23
C VAL A 188 4.43 -9.31 -13.01
N SER A 189 4.11 -10.48 -12.45
CA SER A 189 4.28 -11.72 -13.19
C SER A 189 3.47 -11.57 -14.46
N ALA A 190 4.06 -11.84 -15.62
CA ALA A 190 3.34 -12.10 -16.86
C ALA A 190 2.48 -13.37 -16.76
N ALA A 191 1.77 -13.55 -15.65
CA ALA A 191 0.83 -14.62 -15.39
C ALA A 191 -0.47 -14.28 -16.12
N GLY A 192 -0.45 -14.64 -17.40
CA GLY A 192 -1.59 -14.60 -18.32
C GLY A 192 -1.21 -15.03 -19.73
N GLY A 193 0.07 -14.87 -20.13
CA GLY A 193 0.59 -15.34 -21.41
C GLY A 193 1.69 -16.36 -21.21
N ASN A 194 1.33 -17.64 -21.18
CA ASN A 194 2.28 -18.72 -21.42
C ASN A 194 2.97 -18.45 -22.77
N TRP A 195 4.26 -18.11 -22.75
CA TRP A 195 5.04 -17.74 -23.94
C TRP A 195 5.01 -18.80 -25.06
N TRP A 196 4.81 -20.08 -24.70
CA TRP A 196 4.57 -21.17 -25.66
C TRP A 196 3.29 -21.02 -26.49
N SER A 197 2.25 -20.34 -25.98
CA SER A 197 1.02 -20.06 -26.73
C SER A 197 1.22 -19.04 -27.86
N SER A 198 2.27 -18.24 -27.80
CA SER A 198 2.67 -17.33 -28.89
C SER A 198 3.47 -18.07 -29.97
N LEU A 199 4.26 -19.08 -29.59
CA LEU A 199 5.00 -19.95 -30.51
C LEU A 199 4.08 -20.88 -31.31
N LEU A 200 3.02 -21.43 -30.71
CA LEU A 200 2.07 -22.30 -31.42
C LEU A 200 1.15 -21.52 -32.38
N ARG A 201 1.00 -20.21 -32.19
CA ARG A 201 0.24 -19.33 -33.11
C ARG A 201 1.02 -18.87 -34.32
N SER A 202 2.35 -18.99 -34.32
CA SER A 202 3.18 -18.67 -35.49
C SER A 202 3.46 -19.86 -36.40
N ILE A 203 2.92 -21.04 -36.08
CA ILE A 203 3.16 -22.31 -36.80
C ILE A 203 1.88 -22.81 -37.51
N ASN A 204 0.75 -22.12 -37.36
CA ASN A 204 -0.50 -22.37 -38.10
C ASN A 204 -0.88 -21.19 -38.98
#